data_AF-A0A6A0H8A2-F1
#
_entry.id   AF-A0A6A0H8A2-F1
#
_cell.length_a   1.000
_cell.length_b   1.000
_cell.length_c   1.000
_cell.angle_alpha   90.00
_cell.angle_beta   90.00
_cell.angle_gamma   90.00
#
_symmetry.space_group_name_H-M   'P 1'
#
loop_
_entity.id
_entity.type
_entity.pdbx_description
1 polymer ?
#
loop_
_entity_poly.entity_id
_entity_poly.type
_entity_poly.pdbx_seq_one_letter_code
_entity_poly.pdbx_strand_id
1 'polypeptide(L)'
;MTPVPSFLQVVNRSRLTELVREVDPNEQLDEEVEEALLAIADDFIESSVNAACRLAKHRGARTLDVRDLHMYLERSWHMWIPGFGTEELRPYKRAPTTEAHKQRMALIRKAVKKY
;
A
#
# COMPACT_ATOMS: atom_id res chain seq x y z
N MET A 1 5.17 8.22 -32.88
CA MET A 1 5.30 8.15 -31.42
C MET A 1 4.33 9.16 -30.85
N THR A 2 3.21 8.69 -30.31
CA THR A 2 2.25 9.56 -29.61
C THR A 2 2.93 10.10 -28.35
N PRO A 3 2.87 11.41 -28.07
CA PRO A 3 3.36 11.93 -26.81
C PRO A 3 2.59 11.21 -25.69
N VAL A 4 3.35 10.57 -24.79
CA VAL A 4 2.80 10.09 -23.52
C VAL A 4 2.16 11.32 -22.89
N PRO A 5 0.84 11.32 -22.62
CA PRO A 5 0.26 12.43 -21.91
C PRO A 5 1.03 12.53 -20.59
N SER A 6 1.67 13.68 -20.37
CA SER A 6 2.15 14.04 -19.04
C SER A 6 0.96 13.82 -18.12
N PHE A 7 1.09 12.84 -17.22
CA PHE A 7 0.05 12.52 -16.27
C PHE A 7 -0.40 13.84 -15.63
N LEU A 8 -1.72 14.03 -15.54
CA LEU A 8 -2.30 15.19 -14.88
C LEU A 8 -1.53 15.40 -13.58
N GLN A 9 -0.79 16.50 -13.46
CA GLN A 9 0.00 16.79 -12.28
C GLN A 9 -0.99 16.97 -11.11
N VAL A 10 -1.23 15.89 -10.37
CA VAL A 10 -2.30 15.81 -9.36
C VAL A 10 -1.95 16.73 -8.19
N VAL A 11 -0.66 16.81 -7.89
CA VAL A 11 -0.09 17.73 -6.88
C VAL A 11 0.72 18.79 -7.62
N ASN A 12 0.28 20.05 -7.54
CA ASN A 12 1.02 21.18 -8.08
C ASN A 12 1.81 21.90 -6.99
N ARG A 13 2.74 22.79 -7.38
CA ARG A 13 3.57 23.55 -6.44
C ARG A 13 2.75 24.31 -5.39
N SER A 14 1.63 24.93 -5.79
CA SER A 14 0.74 25.63 -4.85
C SER A 14 0.20 24.71 -3.75
N ARG A 15 -0.24 23.49 -4.11
CA ARG A 15 -0.73 22.50 -3.15
C ARG A 15 0.39 21.95 -2.27
N LEU A 16 1.59 21.78 -2.83
CA LEU A 16 2.75 21.37 -2.04
C LEU A 16 3.10 22.43 -1.00
N THR A 17 3.13 23.71 -1.37
CA THR A 17 3.41 24.81 -0.43
C THR A 17 2.33 24.90 0.66
N GLU A 18 1.05 24.71 0.31
CA GLU A 18 -0.04 24.63 1.30
C GLU A 18 0.21 23.48 2.30
N LEU A 19 0.56 22.29 1.79
CA LEU A 19 0.82 21.12 2.62
C LEU A 19 2.03 21.32 3.55
N VAL A 20 3.12 21.92 3.06
CA VAL A 20 4.29 22.25 3.89
C VAL A 20 3.89 23.16 5.03
N ARG A 21 3.09 24.20 4.76
CA ARG A 21 2.63 25.14 5.81
C ARG A 21 1.71 24.51 6.83
N GLU A 22 0.93 23.50 6.45
CA GLU A 22 0.11 22.73 7.39
C GLU A 22 0.97 21.86 8.33
N VAL A 23 2.12 21.38 7.85
CA VAL A 23 3.07 20.57 8.63
C VAL A 23 3.96 21.46 9.51
N ASP A 24 4.64 22.44 8.91
CA ASP A 24 5.43 23.46 9.60
C ASP A 24 5.28 24.82 8.89
N PRO A 25 4.65 25.83 9.53
CA PRO A 25 4.45 27.14 8.92
C PRO A 25 5.76 27.95 8.74
N ASN A 26 6.86 27.56 9.39
CA ASN A 26 8.14 28.27 9.31
C ASN A 26 9.12 27.68 8.29
N GLU A 27 8.81 26.51 7.74
CA GLU A 27 9.68 25.81 6.79
C GLU A 27 9.47 26.35 5.37
N GLN A 28 10.57 26.58 4.66
CA GLN A 28 10.58 26.93 3.24
C GLN A 28 11.44 25.91 2.51
N LEU A 29 10.85 25.25 1.51
CA LEU A 29 11.56 24.29 0.68
C LEU A 29 12.33 25.01 -0.42
N ASP A 30 13.54 24.53 -0.68
CA ASP A 30 14.28 24.93 -1.89
C ASP A 30 13.63 24.33 -3.13
N GLU A 31 13.80 24.98 -4.28
CA GLU A 31 13.17 24.57 -5.55
C GLU A 31 13.54 23.13 -5.95
N GLU A 32 14.78 22.70 -5.72
CA GLU A 32 15.21 21.32 -6.00
C GLU A 32 14.49 20.30 -5.12
N VAL A 33 14.18 20.66 -3.87
CA VAL A 33 13.46 19.80 -2.93
C VAL A 33 11.99 19.72 -3.29
N GLU A 34 11.37 20.84 -3.68
CA GLU A 34 10.00 20.85 -4.18
C GLU A 34 9.85 19.93 -5.39
N GLU A 35 10.75 20.02 -6.36
CA GLU A 35 10.72 19.18 -7.56
C GLU A 35 10.90 17.70 -7.22
N ALA A 36 11.80 17.37 -6.29
CA ALA A 36 12.00 16.00 -5.81
C ALA A 36 10.73 15.44 -5.13
N LEU A 37 10.07 16.22 -4.29
CA LEU A 37 8.82 15.80 -3.63
C LEU A 37 7.68 15.61 -4.62
N LEU A 38 7.57 16.48 -5.63
CA LEU A 38 6.60 16.32 -6.70
C LEU A 38 6.84 15.04 -7.51
N ALA A 39 8.09 14.75 -7.87
CA ALA A 39 8.45 13.52 -8.57
C ALA A 39 8.11 12.27 -7.72
N ILE A 40 8.40 12.29 -6.42
CA ILE A 40 8.05 11.20 -5.50
C ILE A 40 6.53 11.03 -5.42
N ALA A 41 5.76 12.12 -5.41
CA ALA A 41 4.30 12.06 -5.38
C ALA A 41 3.72 11.45 -6.68
N ASP A 42 4.26 11.83 -7.84
CA ASP A 42 3.85 11.27 -9.12
C ASP A 42 4.18 9.76 -9.21
N ASP A 43 5.39 9.35 -8.82
CA ASP A 43 5.81 7.95 -8.75
C ASP A 43 4.94 7.15 -7.78
N PHE A 44 4.57 7.73 -6.64
CA PHE A 44 3.68 7.13 -5.66
C PHE A 44 2.29 6.86 -6.26
N ILE A 45 1.73 7.82 -6.99
CA ILE A 45 0.42 7.69 -7.62
C ILE A 45 0.47 6.60 -8.69
N GLU A 46 1.48 6.61 -9.57
CA GLU A 46 1.63 5.60 -10.62
C GLU A 46 1.76 4.20 -10.03
N SER A 47 2.63 4.03 -9.02
CA SER A 47 2.84 2.76 -8.33
C SER A 47 1.55 2.26 -7.66
N SER A 48 0.84 3.16 -6.97
CA SER A 48 -0.41 2.85 -6.27
C SER A 48 -1.52 2.43 -7.22
N VAL A 49 -1.72 3.17 -8.32
CA VAL A 49 -2.73 2.86 -9.33
C VAL A 49 -2.41 1.55 -10.04
N ASN A 50 -1.14 1.32 -10.39
CA ASN A 50 -0.71 0.07 -11.03
C ASN A 50 -0.93 -1.14 -10.12
N ALA A 51 -0.57 -1.03 -8.83
CA ALA A 51 -0.81 -2.09 -7.86
C ALA A 51 -2.30 -2.36 -7.66
N ALA A 52 -3.12 -1.31 -7.49
CA ALA A 52 -4.57 -1.44 -7.37
C ALA A 52 -5.21 -2.07 -8.62
N CYS A 53 -4.77 -1.71 -9.82
CA CYS A 53 -5.23 -2.34 -11.05
C CYS A 53 -4.90 -3.85 -11.10
N ARG A 54 -3.73 -4.25 -10.61
CA ARG A 54 -3.36 -5.68 -10.51
C ARG A 54 -4.26 -6.42 -9.51
N LEU A 55 -4.60 -5.79 -8.39
CA LEU A 55 -5.52 -6.34 -7.39
C LEU A 55 -6.95 -6.47 -7.91
N ALA A 56 -7.44 -5.46 -8.62
CA ALA A 56 -8.76 -5.49 -9.27
C ALA A 56 -8.85 -6.65 -10.28
N LYS A 57 -7.80 -6.84 -11.09
CA LYS A 57 -7.68 -7.97 -12.02
C LYS A 57 -7.61 -9.31 -11.28
N HIS A 58 -6.89 -9.38 -10.16
CA HIS A 58 -6.75 -10.61 -9.37
C HIS A 58 -8.10 -11.12 -8.81
N ARG A 59 -9.02 -10.22 -8.45
CA ARG A 59 -10.39 -10.62 -8.05
C ARG A 59 -11.34 -10.91 -9.22
N GLY A 60 -10.88 -10.75 -10.47
CA GLY A 60 -11.71 -10.89 -11.67
C GLY A 60 -12.59 -9.69 -12.00
N ALA A 61 -12.36 -8.52 -11.40
CA ALA A 61 -13.11 -7.31 -11.72
C ALA A 61 -12.51 -6.57 -12.91
N ARG A 62 -13.37 -5.88 -13.67
CA ARG A 62 -12.98 -5.01 -14.80
C ARG A 62 -12.90 -3.54 -14.41
N THR A 63 -13.27 -3.21 -13.17
CA THR A 63 -13.27 -1.88 -12.60
C THR A 63 -12.37 -1.86 -11.37
N LEU A 64 -11.64 -0.76 -11.18
CA LEU A 64 -10.84 -0.48 -9.99
C LEU A 64 -11.79 -0.01 -8.87
N ASP A 65 -11.71 -0.65 -7.70
CA ASP A 65 -12.49 -0.25 -6.52
C ASP A 65 -11.57 0.33 -5.46
N VAL A 66 -12.15 1.12 -4.54
CA VAL A 66 -11.44 1.68 -3.39
C VAL A 66 -10.74 0.61 -2.54
N ARG A 67 -11.33 -0.59 -2.46
CA ARG A 67 -10.76 -1.74 -1.71
C ARG A 67 -9.40 -2.18 -2.25
N ASP A 68 -9.14 -2.00 -3.55
CA ASP A 68 -7.86 -2.36 -4.16
C ASP A 68 -6.74 -1.42 -3.71
N LEU A 69 -7.02 -0.11 -3.70
CA LEU A 69 -6.09 0.90 -3.20
C LEU A 69 -5.90 0.75 -1.69
N HIS A 70 -6.98 0.58 -0.94
CA HIS A 70 -6.92 0.43 0.51
C HIS A 70 -6.01 -0.73 0.94
N MET A 71 -6.18 -1.92 0.33
CA MET A 71 -5.35 -3.08 0.65
C MET A 71 -3.88 -2.85 0.30
N TYR A 72 -3.58 -2.14 -0.80
CA TYR A 72 -2.20 -1.83 -1.19
C TYR A 72 -1.54 -0.85 -0.22
N LEU A 73 -2.25 0.21 0.18
CA LEU A 73 -1.76 1.24 1.10
C LEU A 73 -1.50 0.67 2.51
N GLU A 74 -2.39 -0.18 3.01
CA GLU A 74 -2.22 -0.77 4.34
C GLU A 74 -1.05 -1.78 4.37
N ARG A 75 -0.89 -2.59 3.32
CA ARG A 75 0.12 -3.67 3.30
C ARG A 75 1.51 -3.21 2.87
N SER A 76 1.60 -2.26 1.94
CA SER A 76 2.87 -1.86 1.33
C SER A 76 3.39 -0.54 1.90
N TRP A 77 2.50 0.38 2.25
CA TRP A 77 2.83 1.71 2.76
C TRP A 77 2.59 1.85 4.26
N HIS A 78 1.99 0.84 4.91
CA HIS A 78 1.58 0.89 6.31
C HIS A 78 0.70 2.11 6.64
N MET A 79 -0.04 2.60 5.63
CA MET A 79 -0.95 3.73 5.77
C MET A 79 -2.36 3.21 6.06
N TRP A 80 -2.92 3.62 7.19
CA TRP A 80 -4.30 3.33 7.53
C TRP A 80 -5.15 4.59 7.34
N ILE A 81 -6.11 4.53 6.42
CA ILE A 81 -6.99 5.65 6.12
C ILE A 81 -8.35 5.42 6.80
N PRO A 82 -8.71 6.23 7.82
CA PRO A 82 -10.02 6.13 8.47
C PRO A 82 -11.16 6.41 7.48
N GLY A 83 -12.28 5.72 7.66
CA GLY A 83 -13.51 5.96 6.86
C GLY A 83 -13.53 5.30 5.48
N PHE A 84 -12.44 4.66 5.04
CA PHE A 84 -12.39 3.85 3.82
C PHE A 84 -12.03 2.40 4.17
N GLY A 85 -12.61 1.43 3.46
CA GLY A 85 -12.27 0.00 3.65
C GLY A 85 -12.93 -0.69 4.84
N THR A 86 -14.16 -0.30 5.20
CA THR A 86 -14.93 -0.88 6.32
C THR A 86 -15.46 -2.30 6.10
N GLU A 87 -15.19 -2.94 4.95
CA GLU A 87 -15.30 -4.39 4.86
C GLU A 87 -14.12 -4.99 5.60
N GLU A 88 -14.34 -5.35 6.86
CA GLU A 88 -13.44 -6.14 7.70
C GLU A 88 -12.57 -7.05 6.82
N LEU A 89 -11.28 -6.71 6.70
CA LEU A 89 -10.28 -7.71 6.37
C LEU A 89 -10.40 -8.75 7.47
N ARG A 90 -11.26 -9.76 7.24
CA ARG A 90 -11.45 -10.86 8.19
C ARG A 90 -10.06 -11.24 8.63
N PRO A 91 -9.75 -11.17 9.94
CA PRO A 91 -8.42 -11.50 10.40
C PRO A 91 -8.09 -12.86 9.81
N TYR A 92 -7.01 -12.91 9.04
CA TYR A 92 -6.60 -14.12 8.34
C TYR A 92 -6.62 -15.26 9.36
N LYS A 93 -7.66 -16.10 9.29
CA LYS A 93 -7.73 -17.28 10.13
C LYS A 93 -6.64 -18.17 9.59
N ARG A 94 -5.53 -18.27 10.34
CA ARG A 94 -4.44 -19.20 10.02
C ARG A 94 -5.10 -20.53 9.66
N ALA A 95 -4.83 -21.00 8.45
CA ALA A 95 -5.36 -22.28 8.01
C ALA A 95 -5.05 -23.32 9.09
N PRO A 96 -6.00 -24.20 9.45
CA PRO A 96 -5.73 -25.22 10.44
C PRO A 96 -4.49 -26.00 10.01
N THR A 97 -3.52 -26.12 10.93
CA THR A 97 -2.28 -26.86 10.67
C THR A 97 -2.63 -28.24 10.13
N THR A 98 -2.00 -28.62 9.02
CA THR A 98 -2.25 -29.90 8.36
C THR A 98 -1.97 -31.06 9.33
N GLU A 99 -2.67 -32.18 9.16
CA GLU A 99 -2.43 -33.39 9.97
C GLU A 99 -0.97 -33.84 9.89
N ALA A 100 -0.34 -33.72 8.73
CA ALA A 100 1.08 -33.96 8.54
C ALA A 100 1.97 -33.05 9.42
N HIS A 101 1.62 -31.76 9.53
CA HIS A 101 2.34 -30.83 10.42
C HIS A 101 2.15 -31.20 11.90
N LYS A 102 0.94 -31.59 12.31
CA LYS A 102 0.66 -32.05 13.68
C LYS A 102 1.47 -33.30 14.04
N GLN A 103 1.52 -34.29 13.15
CA GLN A 103 2.30 -35.51 13.33
C GLN A 103 3.80 -35.21 13.45
N ARG A 104 4.35 -34.35 12.58
CA ARG A 104 5.75 -33.91 12.66
C ARG A 104 6.05 -33.22 14.00
N MET A 105 5.17 -32.32 14.45
CA MET A 105 5.33 -31.64 15.74
C MET A 105 5.28 -32.62 16.92
N ALA A 106 4.43 -33.65 16.87
CA ALA A 106 4.35 -34.67 17.91
C ALA A 106 5.64 -35.51 18.00
N LEU A 107 6.23 -35.86 16.85
CA LEU A 107 7.52 -36.58 16.80
C LEU A 107 8.66 -35.73 17.37
N ILE A 108 8.73 -34.44 17.00
CA ILE A 108 9.73 -33.51 17.55
C ILE A 108 9.57 -33.37 19.07
N ARG A 109 8.35 -33.17 19.59
CA ARG A 109 8.11 -33.10 21.03
C ARG A 109 8.53 -34.36 21.77
N LYS A 110 8.29 -35.55 21.19
CA LYS A 110 8.74 -36.82 21.77
C LYS A 110 10.26 -36.95 21.79
N ALA A 111 10.95 -36.48 20.75
CA ALA A 111 12.41 -36.51 20.69
C ALA A 111 13.04 -35.56 21.71
N VAL A 112 12.50 -34.35 21.87
CA VAL A 112 12.99 -33.35 22.83
C VAL A 112 12.77 -33.81 24.27
N LYS A 113 11.69 -34.54 24.58
CA LYS A 113 11.41 -35.04 25.93
C LYS A 113 12.22 -36.28 26.33
N LYS A 114 12.96 -36.86 25.38
CA LYS A 114 13.78 -38.06 25.57
C LYS A 114 15.24 -37.72 25.91
N TYR A 115 15.60 -36.43 25.81
CA TYR A 115 16.84 -35.83 26.31
C TYR A 115 16.48 -34.88 27.45
#